data_AF-A0A1G9CPE9-F1
#
_entry.id   AF-A0A1G9CPE9-F1
#
_cell.length_a   1.000
_cell.length_b   1.000
_cell.length_c   1.000
_cell.angle_alpha   90.00
_cell.angle_beta   90.00
_cell.angle_gamma   90.00
#
_symmetry.space_group_name_H-M   'P 1'
#
loop_
_entity.id
_entity.type
_entity.pdbx_description
1 polymer ?
#
loop_
_entity_poly.entity_id
_entity_poly.type
_entity_poly.pdbx_seq_one_letter_code
_entity_poly.pdbx_strand_id
1 'polypeptide(L)'
;MADPFPPTEARERRIGAWVSGVAHAALIGWVAVGGALFRPPQAPALRMSPVETMSATEFESMAAAARGSGPIGAEVAVTPAQPRPPSAEVIAGGPVAMAPPAPNADPQALPAPEFAGEAAPNLSDLQVPQTPVAVATVAPMPQQPPQAQDEAPPPAAVDLPPELPRVAAVPPLSSPTAEAAAPAALPPPPVLMTSAAPFDVPAARQRRAERIAAAEAAEAEARAQAQAAEAARQEAARQEAARQAEAEAEAQRQAQEALEAERLAAEQARIAAEAAARQQAERAAAEAAAAEAARAEAEAQAALEAERQAALEAERQEQERREAEARERAEAAARRAEQQRLAEEAQRAEARRLAEEREAEEARRRAEEEAAAAEAAEALARAEEEAARARAEAQAREEAEAARQAPEDADPLMAALNEALDLPGAVEEGGGGRAALGPPLSQGEKDGLRLQIEACWNIGSLSREAQRTAVSVQFSMSADGMPETDSVRMIGFDGGSDAAAAQAFEAARRAILRCALQGGGFNLPAEKYGRWRDTIIDFRPQGGPSIR
;
A
#
# COMPACT_ATOMS: atom_id res chain seq x y z
N MET A 1 73.61 7.70 -33.90
CA MET A 1 72.65 7.78 -32.77
C MET A 1 71.30 7.38 -33.32
N ALA A 2 70.57 6.51 -32.62
CA ALA A 2 69.21 6.12 -32.97
C ALA A 2 68.31 6.46 -31.77
N ASP A 3 67.11 6.98 -32.03
CA ASP A 3 66.22 7.48 -30.99
C ASP A 3 65.56 6.30 -30.23
N PRO A 4 65.68 6.21 -28.89
CA PRO A 4 65.15 5.09 -28.13
C PRO A 4 63.63 5.15 -27.89
N PHE A 5 62.94 6.23 -28.28
CA PHE A 5 61.51 6.39 -28.01
C PHE A 5 60.64 6.06 -29.25
N PRO A 6 59.78 5.01 -29.22
CA PRO A 6 58.83 4.75 -30.29
C PRO A 6 57.71 5.81 -30.31
N PRO A 7 57.17 6.18 -31.49
CA PRO A 7 56.18 7.25 -31.61
C PRO A 7 54.89 6.95 -30.84
N THR A 8 54.31 7.99 -30.21
CA THR A 8 53.14 7.91 -29.32
C THR A 8 51.92 7.28 -29.99
N GLU A 9 51.72 7.52 -31.28
CA GLU A 9 50.67 6.90 -32.09
C GLU A 9 50.65 5.36 -31.96
N ALA A 10 51.81 4.71 -31.87
CA ALA A 10 51.92 3.25 -31.76
C ALA A 10 51.51 2.71 -30.39
N ARG A 11 51.29 3.59 -29.40
CA ARG A 11 50.70 3.30 -28.09
C ARG A 11 49.21 3.62 -28.08
N GLU A 12 48.83 4.80 -28.60
CA GLU A 12 47.44 5.25 -28.71
C GLU A 12 46.57 4.32 -29.58
N ARG A 13 47.03 3.95 -30.78
CA ARG A 13 46.34 2.97 -31.64
C ARG A 13 46.15 1.62 -30.96
N ARG A 14 47.09 1.22 -30.08
CA ARG A 14 47.03 -0.04 -29.31
C ARG A 14 46.00 0.03 -28.18
N ILE A 15 45.92 1.16 -27.48
CA ILE A 15 44.92 1.42 -26.43
C ILE A 15 43.53 1.50 -27.07
N GLY A 16 43.37 2.24 -28.18
CA GLY A 16 42.09 2.33 -28.91
C GLY A 16 41.60 0.97 -29.42
N ALA A 17 42.50 0.13 -29.95
CA ALA A 17 42.16 -1.25 -30.33
C ALA A 17 41.71 -2.11 -29.15
N TRP A 18 42.36 -1.98 -27.98
CA TRP A 18 41.97 -2.69 -26.76
C TRP A 18 40.60 -2.23 -26.22
N VAL A 19 40.38 -0.92 -26.10
CA VAL A 19 39.11 -0.35 -25.63
C VAL A 19 37.96 -0.73 -26.57
N SER A 20 38.18 -0.65 -27.89
CA SER A 20 37.20 -1.10 -28.89
C SER A 20 36.92 -2.59 -28.79
N GLY A 21 37.95 -3.42 -28.63
CA GLY A 21 37.81 -4.88 -28.47
C GLY A 21 37.00 -5.25 -27.22
N VAL A 22 37.29 -4.63 -26.08
CA VAL A 22 36.54 -4.83 -24.83
C VAL A 22 35.07 -4.37 -24.97
N ALA A 23 34.82 -3.22 -25.61
CA ALA A 23 33.46 -2.73 -25.84
C ALA A 23 32.64 -3.68 -26.73
N HIS A 24 33.22 -4.20 -27.82
CA HIS A 24 32.53 -5.17 -28.67
C HIS A 24 32.33 -6.53 -27.97
N ALA A 25 33.30 -7.00 -27.19
CA ALA A 25 33.14 -8.23 -26.40
C ALA A 25 32.02 -8.09 -25.35
N ALA A 26 31.94 -6.95 -24.67
CA ALA A 26 30.86 -6.65 -23.72
C ALA A 26 29.49 -6.59 -24.42
N LEU A 27 29.40 -5.95 -25.59
CA LEU A 27 28.17 -5.89 -26.39
C LEU A 27 27.70 -7.28 -26.83
N ILE A 28 28.61 -8.11 -27.34
CA ILE A 28 28.30 -9.49 -27.76
C ILE A 28 27.87 -10.34 -26.56
N GLY A 29 28.53 -10.21 -25.41
CA GLY A 29 28.12 -10.85 -24.16
C GLY A 29 26.73 -10.42 -23.71
N TRP A 30 26.42 -9.12 -23.75
CA TRP A 30 25.11 -8.58 -23.41
C TRP A 30 24.01 -9.11 -24.35
N VAL A 31 24.26 -9.18 -25.66
CA VAL A 31 23.31 -9.75 -26.63
C VAL A 31 23.10 -11.25 -26.41
N ALA A 32 24.15 -12.01 -26.10
CA ALA A 32 24.06 -13.45 -25.85
C ALA A 32 23.29 -13.76 -24.54
N VAL A 33 23.59 -13.05 -23.45
CA VAL A 33 22.93 -13.22 -22.15
C VAL A 33 21.49 -12.67 -22.20
N GLY A 34 21.29 -11.49 -22.78
CA GLY A 34 19.97 -10.89 -22.94
C GLY A 34 19.04 -11.70 -23.85
N GLY A 35 19.57 -12.27 -24.95
CA GLY A 35 18.81 -13.16 -25.84
C GLY A 35 18.43 -14.51 -25.23
N ALA A 36 19.06 -14.90 -24.11
CA ALA A 36 18.69 -16.07 -23.31
C ALA A 36 17.66 -15.73 -22.23
N LEU A 37 17.87 -14.62 -21.49
CA LEU A 37 17.01 -14.20 -20.37
C LEU A 37 15.70 -13.51 -20.79
N PHE A 38 15.71 -12.74 -21.88
CA PHE A 38 14.53 -11.98 -22.36
C PHE A 38 13.90 -12.60 -23.62
N ARG A 39 14.08 -13.91 -23.82
CA ARG A 39 13.35 -14.62 -24.88
C ARG A 39 11.86 -14.65 -24.48
N PRO A 40 10.95 -14.04 -25.27
CA PRO A 40 9.54 -14.07 -24.91
C PRO A 40 9.04 -15.52 -24.86
N PRO A 41 8.32 -15.94 -23.81
CA PRO A 41 7.69 -17.24 -23.79
C PRO A 41 6.73 -17.31 -24.97
N GLN A 42 6.81 -18.38 -25.77
CA GLN A 42 5.88 -18.53 -26.89
C GLN A 42 4.46 -18.64 -26.32
N ALA A 43 3.60 -17.70 -26.71
CA ALA A 43 2.23 -17.65 -26.21
C ALA A 43 1.56 -19.01 -26.43
N PRO A 44 0.94 -19.62 -25.39
CA PRO A 44 0.37 -20.94 -25.52
C PRO A 44 -0.69 -20.92 -26.63
N ALA A 45 -0.55 -21.80 -27.60
CA ALA A 45 -1.47 -21.86 -28.73
C ALA A 45 -2.89 -22.06 -28.20
N LEU A 46 -3.78 -21.11 -28.50
CA LEU A 46 -5.15 -21.05 -27.98
C LEU A 46 -5.93 -22.31 -28.35
N ARG A 47 -5.90 -23.30 -27.46
CA ARG A 47 -6.77 -24.48 -27.46
C ARG A 47 -8.18 -24.03 -27.12
N MET A 48 -8.89 -23.47 -28.11
CA MET A 48 -10.33 -23.30 -28.00
C MET A 48 -10.95 -24.70 -27.91
N SER A 49 -11.32 -25.10 -26.68
CA SER A 49 -12.26 -26.19 -26.47
C SER A 49 -13.59 -25.77 -27.09
N PRO A 50 -14.16 -26.53 -28.04
CA PRO A 50 -15.49 -26.24 -28.54
C PRO A 50 -16.47 -26.40 -27.36
N VAL A 51 -17.11 -25.30 -26.96
CA VAL A 51 -18.25 -25.35 -26.05
C VAL A 51 -19.46 -25.76 -26.89
N GLU A 52 -19.52 -27.06 -27.21
CA GLU A 52 -20.73 -27.64 -27.78
C GLU A 52 -21.81 -27.59 -26.70
N THR A 53 -22.92 -26.91 -27.01
CA THR A 53 -24.09 -26.92 -26.15
C THR A 53 -24.66 -28.34 -26.15
N MET A 54 -24.60 -29.02 -24.99
CA MET A 54 -25.25 -30.33 -24.81
C MET A 54 -26.63 -30.33 -25.45
N SER A 55 -26.92 -31.36 -26.24
CA SER A 55 -28.25 -31.49 -26.84
C SER A 55 -29.31 -31.67 -25.75
N ALA A 56 -30.53 -31.18 -25.96
CA ALA A 56 -31.62 -31.34 -24.98
C ALA A 56 -31.82 -32.82 -24.60
N THR A 57 -31.72 -33.71 -25.58
CA THR A 57 -31.75 -35.17 -25.43
C THR A 57 -30.65 -35.76 -24.55
N GLU A 58 -29.48 -35.13 -24.52
CA GLU A 58 -28.32 -35.55 -23.72
C GLU A 58 -28.39 -34.98 -22.30
N PHE A 59 -28.93 -33.76 -22.14
CA PHE A 59 -29.29 -33.24 -20.83
C PHE A 59 -30.41 -34.10 -20.18
N GLU A 60 -31.42 -34.50 -20.95
CA GLU A 60 -32.48 -35.39 -20.48
C GLU A 60 -31.96 -36.79 -20.12
N SER A 61 -30.98 -37.34 -20.85
CA SER A 61 -30.39 -38.65 -20.51
C SER A 61 -29.61 -38.61 -19.18
N MET A 62 -28.79 -37.56 -18.96
CA MET A 62 -28.13 -37.36 -17.66
C MET A 62 -29.14 -37.07 -16.53
N ALA A 63 -30.17 -36.27 -16.79
CA ALA A 63 -31.21 -35.96 -15.82
C ALA A 63 -32.11 -37.16 -15.50
N ALA A 64 -32.24 -38.14 -16.41
CA ALA A 64 -32.91 -39.41 -16.16
C ALA A 64 -32.02 -40.35 -15.31
N ALA A 65 -30.73 -40.46 -15.64
CA ALA A 65 -29.75 -41.21 -14.84
C ALA A 65 -29.64 -40.68 -13.40
N ALA A 66 -29.61 -39.35 -13.21
CA ALA A 66 -29.59 -38.71 -11.89
C ALA A 66 -30.87 -38.94 -11.06
N ARG A 67 -32.00 -39.31 -11.71
CA ARG A 67 -33.25 -39.75 -11.06
C ARG A 67 -33.32 -41.27 -10.91
N GLY A 68 -32.21 -41.98 -11.05
CA GLY A 68 -32.14 -43.44 -10.95
C GLY A 68 -32.92 -44.20 -12.03
N SER A 69 -33.36 -43.52 -13.09
CA SER A 69 -34.23 -44.06 -14.14
C SER A 69 -33.51 -44.03 -15.49
N GLY A 70 -32.56 -44.96 -15.66
CA GLY A 70 -31.93 -45.22 -16.96
C GLY A 70 -32.93 -45.75 -18.00
N PRO A 71 -32.57 -45.73 -19.30
CA PRO A 71 -33.48 -46.12 -20.37
C PRO A 71 -33.77 -47.63 -20.35
N ILE A 72 -34.88 -48.01 -19.72
CA ILE A 72 -35.43 -49.36 -19.81
C ILE A 72 -35.99 -49.61 -21.21
N GLY A 73 -35.52 -50.70 -21.84
CA GLY A 73 -36.17 -51.27 -23.02
C GLY A 73 -37.60 -51.69 -22.71
N ALA A 74 -38.49 -51.64 -23.69
CA ALA A 74 -39.91 -51.88 -23.48
C ALA A 74 -40.24 -53.36 -23.26
N GLU A 75 -40.32 -53.80 -22.00
CA GLU A 75 -41.06 -55.01 -21.63
C GLU A 75 -41.73 -54.92 -20.24
N VAL A 76 -42.91 -55.53 -20.16
CA VAL A 76 -43.81 -55.83 -19.02
C VAL A 76 -43.52 -55.15 -17.66
N ALA A 77 -44.39 -54.20 -17.28
CA ALA A 77 -44.51 -53.76 -15.90
C ALA A 77 -45.35 -54.74 -15.05
N VAL A 78 -44.74 -55.31 -14.00
CA VAL A 78 -45.46 -55.97 -12.88
C VAL A 78 -45.12 -55.22 -11.60
N THR A 79 -46.13 -54.64 -10.96
CA THR A 79 -45.96 -53.82 -9.75
C THR A 79 -46.03 -54.68 -8.48
N PRO A 80 -44.93 -54.84 -7.71
CA PRO A 80 -45.02 -55.40 -6.36
C PRO A 80 -45.68 -54.39 -5.41
N ALA A 81 -46.58 -54.85 -4.55
CA ALA A 81 -47.31 -53.98 -3.64
C ALA A 81 -46.45 -53.54 -2.43
N GLN A 82 -46.29 -52.22 -2.26
CA GLN A 82 -45.66 -51.62 -1.08
C GLN A 82 -46.54 -51.81 0.18
N PRO A 83 -45.99 -52.17 1.35
CA PRO A 83 -46.74 -52.23 2.60
C PRO A 83 -47.11 -50.82 3.10
N ARG A 84 -48.28 -50.70 3.73
CA ARG A 84 -48.79 -49.43 4.27
C ARG A 84 -48.14 -49.13 5.64
N PRO A 85 -47.52 -47.95 5.84
CA PRO A 85 -46.97 -47.56 7.15
C PRO A 85 -48.07 -47.24 8.18
N PRO A 86 -47.78 -47.35 9.49
CA PRO A 86 -48.73 -47.00 10.56
C PRO A 86 -48.98 -45.50 10.68
N SER A 87 -50.07 -45.14 11.36
CA SER A 87 -50.57 -43.77 11.53
C SER A 87 -49.63 -42.88 12.35
N ALA A 88 -49.69 -41.57 12.07
CA ALA A 88 -48.84 -40.55 12.67
C ALA A 88 -48.92 -40.45 14.20
N GLU A 89 -47.75 -40.28 14.82
CA GLU A 89 -47.58 -39.71 16.16
C GLU A 89 -46.88 -38.35 16.02
N VAL A 90 -47.42 -37.31 16.67
CA VAL A 90 -47.05 -35.91 16.40
C VAL A 90 -45.96 -35.44 17.37
N ILE A 91 -44.72 -35.41 16.89
CA ILE A 91 -43.61 -34.71 17.58
C ILE A 91 -43.61 -33.24 17.14
N ALA A 92 -43.83 -32.33 18.09
CA ALA A 92 -43.70 -30.90 17.86
C ALA A 92 -42.21 -30.49 17.89
N GLY A 93 -41.74 -29.78 16.85
CA GLY A 93 -40.37 -29.24 16.80
C GLY A 93 -39.55 -29.51 15.54
N GLY A 94 -40.14 -30.04 14.46
CA GLY A 94 -39.44 -30.20 13.17
C GLY A 94 -39.13 -28.86 12.49
N PRO A 95 -38.02 -28.76 11.71
CA PRO A 95 -37.64 -27.52 11.04
C PRO A 95 -38.64 -27.11 9.95
N VAL A 96 -38.93 -25.81 9.86
CA VAL A 96 -39.87 -25.25 8.87
C VAL A 96 -39.22 -25.28 7.48
N ALA A 97 -39.87 -25.93 6.53
CA ALA A 97 -39.46 -25.89 5.13
C ALA A 97 -39.69 -24.49 4.54
N MET A 98 -38.60 -23.73 4.35
CA MET A 98 -38.64 -22.49 3.59
C MET A 98 -38.86 -22.80 2.10
N ALA A 99 -39.83 -22.14 1.48
CA ALA A 99 -39.98 -22.15 0.03
C ALA A 99 -38.78 -21.43 -0.62
N PRO A 100 -38.33 -21.86 -1.82
CA PRO A 100 -37.28 -21.14 -2.54
C PRO A 100 -37.75 -19.72 -2.90
N PRO A 101 -36.86 -18.71 -2.87
CA PRO A 101 -37.22 -17.36 -3.27
C PRO A 101 -37.60 -17.31 -4.76
N ALA A 102 -38.56 -16.45 -5.10
CA ALA A 102 -38.93 -16.20 -6.49
C ALA A 102 -37.76 -15.56 -7.27
N PRO A 103 -37.61 -15.83 -8.58
CA PRO A 103 -36.54 -15.25 -9.38
C PRO A 103 -36.67 -13.72 -9.47
N ASN A 104 -35.57 -13.01 -9.20
CA ASN A 104 -35.52 -11.55 -9.29
C ASN A 104 -35.76 -11.07 -10.73
N ALA A 105 -36.56 -10.02 -10.87
CA ALA A 105 -37.05 -9.54 -12.16
C ALA A 105 -36.12 -8.55 -12.90
N ASP A 106 -34.98 -8.16 -12.31
CA ASP A 106 -34.04 -7.20 -12.90
C ASP A 106 -32.57 -7.60 -12.61
N PRO A 107 -31.75 -7.89 -13.65
CA PRO A 107 -30.34 -8.25 -13.51
C PRO A 107 -29.37 -7.05 -13.51
N GLN A 108 -29.85 -5.80 -13.39
CA GLN A 108 -29.03 -4.59 -13.35
C GLN A 108 -29.17 -3.77 -12.05
N ALA A 109 -30.12 -4.12 -11.18
CA ALA A 109 -30.28 -3.47 -9.88
C ALA A 109 -29.23 -3.98 -8.86
N LEU A 110 -28.16 -3.21 -8.64
CA LEU A 110 -27.24 -3.44 -7.52
C LEU A 110 -27.92 -3.05 -6.19
N PRO A 111 -28.04 -3.96 -5.21
CA PRO A 111 -28.58 -3.61 -3.89
C PRO A 111 -27.59 -2.71 -3.12
N ALA A 112 -28.12 -1.79 -2.33
CA ALA A 112 -27.31 -1.02 -1.37
C ALA A 112 -26.80 -1.94 -0.24
N PRO A 113 -25.60 -1.71 0.32
CA PRO A 113 -25.06 -2.54 1.39
C PRO A 113 -25.87 -2.34 2.68
N GLU A 114 -26.53 -3.40 3.14
CA GLU A 114 -27.16 -3.43 4.45
C GLU A 114 -26.07 -3.51 5.54
N PHE A 115 -25.89 -2.43 6.30
CA PHE A 115 -25.02 -2.40 7.48
C PHE A 115 -25.67 -3.14 8.66
N ALA A 116 -25.85 -4.44 8.52
CA ALA A 116 -26.07 -5.33 9.66
C ALA A 116 -24.77 -5.39 10.47
N GLY A 117 -24.76 -4.77 11.66
CA GLY A 117 -23.60 -4.79 12.55
C GLY A 117 -23.27 -6.22 12.98
N GLU A 118 -22.08 -6.69 12.64
CA GLU A 118 -21.65 -8.06 12.91
C GLU A 118 -21.65 -8.34 14.42
N ALA A 119 -22.37 -9.36 14.85
CA ALA A 119 -22.52 -9.68 16.27
C ALA A 119 -21.17 -10.12 16.84
N ALA A 120 -20.74 -9.50 17.94
CA ALA A 120 -19.43 -9.78 18.54
C ALA A 120 -19.24 -11.28 18.83
N PRO A 121 -18.06 -11.86 18.54
CA PRO A 121 -17.83 -13.30 18.62
C PRO A 121 -18.09 -13.82 20.04
N ASN A 122 -18.82 -14.93 20.14
CA ASN A 122 -19.21 -15.50 21.42
C ASN A 122 -18.02 -16.18 22.10
N LEU A 123 -17.49 -15.55 23.17
CA LEU A 123 -16.32 -16.03 23.90
C LEU A 123 -16.64 -17.02 25.04
N SER A 124 -17.87 -17.53 25.12
CA SER A 124 -18.31 -18.42 26.23
C SER A 124 -17.44 -19.67 26.39
N ASP A 125 -16.95 -20.25 25.29
CA ASP A 125 -16.11 -21.45 25.30
C ASP A 125 -14.74 -21.22 25.98
N LEU A 126 -14.24 -19.97 26.00
CA LEU A 126 -13.00 -19.59 26.67
C LEU A 126 -13.17 -19.35 28.18
N GLN A 127 -14.40 -19.39 28.69
CA GLN A 127 -14.71 -19.15 30.11
C GLN A 127 -15.11 -20.42 30.86
N VAL A 128 -15.08 -21.59 30.21
CA VAL A 128 -15.22 -22.90 30.86
C VAL A 128 -13.86 -23.32 31.44
N PRO A 129 -13.70 -23.43 32.78
CA PRO A 129 -12.45 -23.86 33.39
C PRO A 129 -12.18 -25.33 33.09
N GLN A 130 -11.16 -25.59 32.26
CA GLN A 130 -10.76 -26.94 31.86
C GLN A 130 -10.21 -27.73 33.06
N THR A 131 -11.00 -28.67 33.59
CA THR A 131 -10.52 -29.60 34.63
C THR A 131 -9.49 -30.56 34.06
N PRO A 132 -8.28 -30.68 34.63
CA PRO A 132 -7.23 -31.52 34.08
C PRO A 132 -7.60 -33.00 34.13
N VAL A 133 -7.72 -33.64 32.96
CA VAL A 133 -7.97 -35.08 32.85
C VAL A 133 -6.67 -35.83 33.18
N ALA A 134 -6.71 -36.69 34.20
CA ALA A 134 -5.58 -37.51 34.58
C ALA A 134 -5.36 -38.63 33.55
N VAL A 135 -4.33 -38.50 32.71
CA VAL A 135 -3.93 -39.54 31.75
C VAL A 135 -3.29 -40.70 32.51
N ALA A 136 -3.99 -41.84 32.59
CA ALA A 136 -3.47 -43.06 33.20
C ALA A 136 -2.52 -43.77 32.22
N THR A 137 -1.20 -43.72 32.51
CA THR A 137 -0.18 -44.37 31.68
C THR A 137 -0.18 -45.89 31.84
N VAL A 138 -1.06 -46.56 31.11
CA VAL A 138 -1.09 -48.04 30.99
C VAL A 138 -0.31 -48.45 29.75
N ALA A 139 0.84 -49.10 29.94
CA ALA A 139 1.63 -49.65 28.84
C ALA A 139 1.01 -50.97 28.31
N PRO A 140 0.91 -51.18 26.99
CA PRO A 140 0.37 -52.41 26.43
C PRO A 140 1.37 -53.57 26.56
N MET A 141 0.89 -54.73 27.03
CA MET A 141 1.63 -55.99 26.96
C MET A 141 1.28 -56.74 25.66
N PRO A 142 2.22 -57.50 25.05
CA PRO A 142 1.95 -58.24 23.82
C PRO A 142 0.99 -59.41 24.05
N GLN A 143 -0.01 -59.55 23.18
CA GLN A 143 -0.93 -60.69 23.17
C GLN A 143 -0.41 -61.83 22.27
N GLN A 144 -0.62 -63.07 22.71
CA GLN A 144 -0.37 -64.27 21.89
C GLN A 144 -1.61 -64.62 21.05
N PRO A 145 -1.44 -65.24 19.87
CA PRO A 145 -2.58 -65.66 19.05
C PRO A 145 -3.33 -66.86 19.69
N PRO A 146 -4.67 -66.88 19.67
CA PRO A 146 -5.45 -68.00 20.17
C PRO A 146 -5.35 -69.24 19.26
N GLN A 147 -5.44 -70.42 19.87
CA GLN A 147 -5.56 -71.71 19.18
C GLN A 147 -7.00 -71.94 18.71
N ALA A 148 -7.18 -72.75 17.66
CA ALA A 148 -8.50 -73.19 17.20
C ALA A 148 -9.02 -74.39 18.02
N GLN A 149 -10.33 -74.42 18.30
CA GLN A 149 -11.09 -75.61 18.69
C GLN A 149 -12.51 -75.52 18.08
N ASP A 150 -13.10 -76.67 17.77
CA ASP A 150 -14.43 -76.79 17.17
C ASP A 150 -15.59 -76.48 18.13
N GLU A 151 -16.72 -76.01 17.57
CA GLU A 151 -18.06 -76.54 17.84
C GLU A 151 -19.03 -76.08 16.72
N ALA A 152 -19.94 -76.94 16.25
CA ALA A 152 -20.77 -76.67 15.05
C ALA A 152 -22.29 -76.71 15.31
N PRO A 153 -23.10 -75.81 14.72
CA PRO A 153 -24.57 -75.86 14.75
C PRO A 153 -25.18 -76.72 13.62
N PRO A 154 -26.42 -77.22 13.77
CA PRO A 154 -27.04 -78.18 12.85
C PRO A 154 -27.67 -77.56 11.58
N PRO A 155 -27.91 -78.36 10.52
CA PRO A 155 -28.42 -77.87 9.23
C PRO A 155 -29.95 -77.68 9.18
N ALA A 156 -30.39 -76.75 8.33
CA ALA A 156 -31.79 -76.60 7.89
C ALA A 156 -31.98 -77.17 6.47
N ALA A 157 -33.24 -77.35 6.04
CA ALA A 157 -33.60 -78.24 4.95
C ALA A 157 -33.46 -77.68 3.52
N VAL A 158 -33.33 -78.63 2.60
CA VAL A 158 -33.36 -78.52 1.12
C VAL A 158 -34.63 -77.84 0.60
N ASP A 159 -34.49 -77.10 -0.50
CA ASP A 159 -35.57 -76.89 -1.48
C ASP A 159 -35.03 -77.00 -2.92
N LEU A 160 -35.89 -77.28 -3.91
CA LEU A 160 -35.49 -77.72 -5.26
C LEU A 160 -35.56 -76.61 -6.34
N PRO A 161 -34.69 -76.64 -7.37
CA PRO A 161 -34.85 -75.80 -8.56
C PRO A 161 -35.89 -76.40 -9.55
N PRO A 162 -36.75 -75.56 -10.18
CA PRO A 162 -37.72 -75.99 -11.20
C PRO A 162 -37.12 -76.10 -12.63
N GLU A 163 -37.94 -76.58 -13.57
CA GLU A 163 -37.53 -77.07 -14.90
C GLU A 163 -37.16 -76.03 -15.98
N LEU A 164 -36.49 -76.54 -17.02
CA LEU A 164 -36.21 -75.88 -18.30
C LEU A 164 -37.46 -75.81 -19.21
N PRO A 165 -37.73 -74.68 -19.90
CA PRO A 165 -38.56 -74.68 -21.10
C PRO A 165 -37.79 -75.22 -22.32
N ARG A 166 -38.49 -75.81 -23.29
CA ARG A 166 -37.92 -76.33 -24.56
C ARG A 166 -38.32 -75.48 -25.77
N VAL A 167 -37.62 -75.74 -26.88
CA VAL A 167 -37.98 -75.47 -28.29
C VAL A 167 -37.65 -74.07 -28.84
N ALA A 168 -36.55 -74.02 -29.60
CA ALA A 168 -36.46 -73.28 -30.87
C ALA A 168 -35.75 -74.19 -31.89
N ALA A 169 -36.04 -74.06 -33.18
CA ALA A 169 -35.63 -75.04 -34.19
C ALA A 169 -34.24 -74.78 -34.80
N VAL A 170 -33.56 -75.87 -35.18
CA VAL A 170 -32.38 -75.87 -36.08
C VAL A 170 -32.77 -76.63 -37.35
N PRO A 171 -32.50 -76.12 -38.57
CA PRO A 171 -32.88 -76.78 -39.81
C PRO A 171 -32.03 -78.04 -40.09
N PRO A 172 -32.58 -79.04 -40.80
CA PRO A 172 -31.88 -80.30 -41.04
C PRO A 172 -30.83 -80.18 -42.16
N LEU A 173 -29.66 -80.80 -41.95
CA LEU A 173 -28.72 -81.11 -43.02
C LEU A 173 -29.00 -82.51 -43.59
N SER A 174 -29.22 -82.58 -44.89
CA SER A 174 -29.48 -83.83 -45.61
C SER A 174 -28.29 -84.78 -45.53
N SER A 175 -28.55 -86.06 -45.26
CA SER A 175 -27.63 -87.17 -45.53
C SER A 175 -28.29 -88.15 -46.50
N PRO A 176 -27.57 -88.71 -47.49
CA PRO A 176 -28.18 -89.34 -48.66
C PRO A 176 -28.73 -90.75 -48.37
N THR A 177 -29.76 -91.11 -49.13
CA THR A 177 -30.36 -92.45 -49.17
C THR A 177 -29.34 -93.50 -49.62
N ALA A 178 -29.16 -94.56 -48.83
CA ALA A 178 -28.35 -95.73 -49.18
C ALA A 178 -29.17 -97.01 -48.98
N GLU A 179 -30.19 -97.21 -49.82
CA GLU A 179 -31.14 -98.32 -49.74
C GLU A 179 -30.52 -99.63 -50.24
N ALA A 180 -29.71 -100.28 -49.40
CA ALA A 180 -29.02 -101.53 -49.70
C ALA A 180 -29.90 -102.77 -49.42
N ALA A 181 -31.04 -102.89 -50.10
CA ALA A 181 -31.88 -104.08 -50.03
C ALA A 181 -31.20 -105.27 -50.76
N ALA A 182 -30.70 -106.23 -49.98
CA ALA A 182 -30.05 -107.45 -50.48
C ALA A 182 -31.06 -108.42 -51.15
N PRO A 183 -30.60 -109.37 -52.00
CA PRO A 183 -31.45 -109.97 -53.04
C PRO A 183 -32.34 -111.14 -52.59
N ALA A 184 -33.21 -111.57 -53.50
CA ALA A 184 -34.21 -112.61 -53.30
C ALA A 184 -33.65 -114.03 -53.06
N ALA A 185 -34.32 -114.77 -52.17
CA ALA A 185 -34.34 -116.24 -52.09
C ALA A 185 -35.81 -116.66 -51.90
N LEU A 186 -36.42 -117.51 -52.74
CA LEU A 186 -36.18 -118.95 -52.97
C LEU A 186 -36.68 -119.86 -51.81
N PRO A 187 -37.27 -121.03 -52.14
CA PRO A 187 -38.16 -121.77 -51.22
C PRO A 187 -37.43 -122.48 -50.06
N PRO A 188 -38.15 -122.87 -49.00
CA PRO A 188 -37.57 -123.55 -47.84
C PRO A 188 -36.96 -124.91 -48.23
N PRO A 189 -35.80 -125.28 -47.65
CA PRO A 189 -35.15 -126.56 -47.91
C PRO A 189 -35.90 -127.73 -47.25
N PRO A 190 -35.83 -128.95 -47.81
CA PRO A 190 -36.44 -130.13 -47.22
C PRO A 190 -35.72 -130.55 -45.92
N VAL A 191 -36.49 -130.99 -44.93
CA VAL A 191 -35.97 -131.56 -43.69
C VAL A 191 -35.34 -132.94 -43.93
N LEU A 192 -34.01 -132.98 -44.01
CA LEU A 192 -33.24 -134.22 -43.95
C LEU A 192 -33.03 -134.63 -42.48
N MET A 193 -33.82 -135.60 -42.04
CA MET A 193 -33.53 -136.36 -40.83
C MET A 193 -32.29 -137.26 -41.03
N THR A 194 -31.69 -137.70 -39.92
CA THR A 194 -30.56 -138.64 -39.85
C THR A 194 -29.21 -138.16 -40.41
N SER A 195 -28.46 -137.44 -39.57
CA SER A 195 -27.01 -137.61 -39.47
C SER A 195 -26.58 -137.42 -38.02
N ALA A 196 -25.97 -138.45 -37.43
CA ALA A 196 -25.47 -138.38 -36.06
C ALA A 196 -24.08 -137.72 -36.06
N ALA A 197 -24.02 -136.44 -35.70
CA ALA A 197 -22.75 -135.73 -35.59
C ALA A 197 -21.87 -136.42 -34.51
N PRO A 198 -20.62 -136.84 -34.82
CA PRO A 198 -19.79 -137.63 -33.90
C PRO A 198 -19.10 -136.77 -32.81
N PHE A 199 -19.76 -135.70 -32.37
CA PHE A 199 -19.22 -134.71 -31.43
C PHE A 199 -20.31 -134.25 -30.46
N ASP A 200 -19.96 -133.97 -29.21
CA ASP A 200 -20.88 -133.44 -28.19
C ASP A 200 -21.32 -132.00 -28.52
N VAL A 201 -22.45 -131.88 -29.22
CA VAL A 201 -23.06 -130.61 -29.62
C VAL A 201 -23.53 -129.78 -28.40
N PRO A 202 -24.20 -130.35 -27.36
CA PRO A 202 -24.47 -129.63 -26.11
C PRO A 202 -23.23 -128.97 -25.51
N ALA A 203 -22.14 -129.73 -25.26
CA ALA A 203 -20.94 -129.18 -24.65
C ALA A 203 -20.19 -128.21 -25.58
N ALA A 204 -20.28 -128.38 -26.91
CA ALA A 204 -19.77 -127.41 -27.87
C ALA A 204 -20.55 -126.08 -27.87
N ARG A 205 -21.88 -126.13 -27.67
CA ARG A 205 -22.72 -124.94 -27.48
C ARG A 205 -22.41 -124.24 -26.16
N GLN A 206 -22.28 -124.99 -25.06
CA GLN A 206 -21.93 -124.43 -23.76
C GLN A 206 -20.56 -123.72 -23.82
N ARG A 207 -19.52 -124.37 -24.36
CA ARG A 207 -18.20 -123.72 -24.58
C ARG A 207 -18.23 -122.55 -25.56
N ARG A 208 -19.31 -122.37 -26.36
CA ARG A 208 -19.52 -121.16 -27.16
C ARG A 208 -20.19 -120.05 -26.33
N ALA A 209 -21.20 -120.38 -25.53
CA ALA A 209 -21.84 -119.44 -24.61
C ALA A 209 -20.85 -118.90 -23.57
N GLU A 210 -20.04 -119.76 -22.95
CA GLU A 210 -19.00 -119.39 -21.97
C GLU A 210 -17.97 -118.43 -22.58
N ARG A 211 -17.55 -118.65 -23.83
CA ARG A 211 -16.63 -117.73 -24.54
C ARG A 211 -17.28 -116.43 -24.98
N ILE A 212 -18.58 -116.41 -25.25
CA ILE A 212 -19.33 -115.18 -25.53
C ILE A 212 -19.45 -114.37 -24.24
N ALA A 213 -19.91 -114.97 -23.14
CA ALA A 213 -20.01 -114.31 -21.83
C ALA A 213 -18.65 -113.81 -21.32
N ALA A 214 -17.56 -114.55 -21.55
CA ALA A 214 -16.20 -114.10 -21.22
C ALA A 214 -15.73 -112.92 -22.10
N ALA A 215 -16.11 -112.88 -23.38
CA ALA A 215 -15.81 -111.76 -24.27
C ALA A 215 -16.64 -110.52 -23.92
N GLU A 216 -17.93 -110.69 -23.61
CA GLU A 216 -18.83 -109.62 -23.15
C GLU A 216 -18.36 -109.04 -21.80
N ALA A 217 -17.92 -109.90 -20.87
CA ALA A 217 -17.32 -109.47 -19.61
C ALA A 217 -15.99 -108.71 -19.81
N ALA A 218 -15.11 -109.20 -20.69
CA ALA A 218 -13.85 -108.51 -21.02
C ALA A 218 -14.10 -107.18 -21.74
N GLU A 219 -15.13 -107.08 -22.58
CA GLU A 219 -15.52 -105.81 -23.21
C GLU A 219 -16.13 -104.84 -22.19
N ALA A 220 -16.96 -105.33 -21.25
CA ALA A 220 -17.48 -104.53 -20.15
C ALA A 220 -16.36 -104.01 -19.23
N GLU A 221 -15.36 -104.84 -18.92
CA GLU A 221 -14.18 -104.43 -18.15
C GLU A 221 -13.35 -103.40 -18.93
N ALA A 222 -13.08 -103.62 -20.22
CA ALA A 222 -12.37 -102.66 -21.07
C ALA A 222 -13.10 -101.31 -21.18
N ARG A 223 -14.44 -101.32 -21.28
CA ARG A 223 -15.28 -100.12 -21.24
C ARG A 223 -15.18 -99.40 -19.88
N ALA A 224 -15.21 -100.14 -18.76
CA ALA A 224 -15.05 -99.57 -17.43
C ALA A 224 -13.64 -98.98 -17.19
N GLN A 225 -12.59 -99.68 -17.64
CA GLN A 225 -11.21 -99.18 -17.61
C GLN A 225 -11.04 -97.92 -18.47
N ALA A 226 -11.67 -97.86 -19.66
CA ALA A 226 -11.68 -96.68 -20.51
C ALA A 226 -12.40 -95.48 -19.85
N GLN A 227 -13.57 -95.71 -19.24
CA GLN A 227 -14.30 -94.69 -18.49
C GLN A 227 -13.52 -94.18 -17.27
N ALA A 228 -12.85 -95.06 -16.53
CA ALA A 228 -11.99 -94.67 -15.41
C ALA A 228 -10.76 -93.86 -15.88
N ALA A 229 -10.15 -94.25 -17.01
CA ALA A 229 -9.05 -93.51 -17.61
C ALA A 229 -9.48 -92.14 -18.16
N GLU A 230 -10.71 -92.01 -18.67
CA GLU A 230 -11.28 -90.72 -19.07
C GLU A 230 -11.58 -89.84 -17.85
N ALA A 231 -12.21 -90.39 -16.81
CA ALA A 231 -12.48 -89.67 -15.57
C ALA A 231 -11.18 -89.13 -14.93
N ALA A 232 -10.12 -89.95 -14.87
CA ALA A 232 -8.81 -89.52 -14.38
C ALA A 232 -8.18 -88.40 -15.24
N ARG A 233 -8.38 -88.40 -16.56
CA ARG A 233 -7.95 -87.30 -17.44
C ARG A 233 -8.77 -86.04 -17.21
N GLN A 234 -10.09 -86.15 -17.04
CA GLN A 234 -10.95 -85.02 -16.73
C GLN A 234 -10.61 -84.42 -15.35
N GLU A 235 -10.27 -85.24 -14.35
CA GLU A 235 -9.82 -84.76 -13.05
C GLU A 235 -8.44 -84.08 -13.14
N ALA A 236 -7.46 -84.68 -13.81
CA ALA A 236 -6.15 -84.07 -14.03
C ALA A 236 -6.26 -82.71 -14.75
N ALA A 237 -7.12 -82.60 -15.76
CA ALA A 237 -7.41 -81.34 -16.45
C ALA A 237 -8.06 -80.29 -15.54
N ARG A 238 -8.97 -80.69 -14.63
CA ARG A 238 -9.54 -79.79 -13.61
C ARG A 238 -8.48 -79.33 -12.61
N GLN A 239 -7.61 -80.22 -12.16
CA GLN A 239 -6.49 -79.88 -11.25
C GLN A 239 -5.45 -78.98 -11.93
N GLU A 240 -5.25 -79.10 -13.25
CA GLU A 240 -4.41 -78.17 -14.02
C GLU A 240 -5.07 -76.80 -14.21
N ALA A 241 -6.35 -76.76 -14.61
CA ALA A 241 -7.10 -75.52 -14.75
C ALA A 241 -7.23 -74.75 -13.41
N ALA A 242 -7.38 -75.45 -12.28
CA ALA A 242 -7.37 -74.85 -10.95
C ALA A 242 -6.02 -74.16 -10.64
N ARG A 243 -4.89 -74.85 -10.88
CA ARG A 243 -3.55 -74.29 -10.68
C ARG A 243 -3.25 -73.12 -11.63
N GLN A 244 -3.78 -73.15 -12.86
CA GLN A 244 -3.70 -72.01 -13.79
C GLN A 244 -4.50 -70.81 -13.27
N ALA A 245 -5.74 -71.01 -12.81
CA ALA A 245 -6.57 -69.96 -12.23
C ALA A 245 -5.98 -69.37 -10.93
N GLU A 246 -5.37 -70.20 -10.07
CA GLU A 246 -4.64 -69.75 -8.87
C GLU A 246 -3.43 -68.87 -9.23
N ALA A 247 -2.64 -69.28 -10.24
CA ALA A 247 -1.50 -68.50 -10.72
C ALA A 247 -1.91 -67.19 -11.40
N GLU A 248 -3.00 -67.18 -12.19
CA GLU A 248 -3.57 -65.96 -12.76
C GLU A 248 -4.09 -65.01 -11.67
N ALA A 249 -4.77 -65.54 -10.66
CA ALA A 249 -5.23 -64.74 -9.51
C ALA A 249 -4.07 -64.17 -8.69
N GLU A 250 -2.96 -64.89 -8.55
CA GLU A 250 -1.76 -64.36 -7.90
C GLU A 250 -1.07 -63.28 -8.75
N ALA A 251 -0.91 -63.50 -10.05
CA ALA A 251 -0.36 -62.48 -10.96
C ALA A 251 -1.22 -61.20 -10.97
N GLN A 252 -2.55 -61.33 -10.89
CA GLN A 252 -3.46 -60.19 -10.76
C GLN A 252 -3.28 -59.43 -9.43
N ARG A 253 -3.09 -60.13 -8.29
CA ARG A 253 -2.78 -59.47 -7.00
C ARG A 253 -1.45 -58.71 -7.07
N GLN A 254 -0.38 -59.37 -7.54
CA GLN A 254 0.94 -58.75 -7.68
C GLN A 254 0.90 -57.52 -8.62
N ALA A 255 0.10 -57.56 -9.69
CA ALA A 255 -0.10 -56.41 -10.58
C ALA A 255 -0.88 -55.25 -9.93
N GLN A 256 -1.87 -55.55 -9.07
CA GLN A 256 -2.59 -54.53 -8.30
C GLN A 256 -1.71 -53.89 -7.22
N GLU A 257 -0.94 -54.70 -6.48
CA GLU A 257 0.04 -54.23 -5.48
C GLU A 257 1.12 -53.35 -6.12
N ALA A 258 1.61 -53.72 -7.31
CA ALA A 258 2.57 -52.91 -8.08
C ALA A 258 1.97 -51.56 -8.52
N LEU A 259 0.71 -51.55 -8.99
CA LEU A 259 0.00 -50.32 -9.37
C LEU A 259 -0.25 -49.40 -8.15
N GLU A 260 -0.58 -49.97 -7.00
CA GLU A 260 -0.75 -49.20 -5.76
C GLU A 260 0.58 -48.62 -5.28
N ALA A 261 1.66 -49.40 -5.32
CA ALA A 261 3.01 -48.92 -5.02
C ALA A 261 3.46 -47.79 -5.97
N GLU A 262 3.18 -47.88 -7.27
CA GLU A 262 3.45 -46.81 -8.24
C GLU A 262 2.64 -45.54 -7.91
N ARG A 263 1.35 -45.68 -7.59
CA ARG A 263 0.50 -44.55 -7.19
C ARG A 263 0.99 -43.87 -5.91
N LEU A 264 1.39 -44.64 -4.90
CA LEU A 264 1.95 -44.13 -3.64
C LEU A 264 3.30 -43.43 -3.90
N ALA A 265 4.16 -43.97 -4.75
CA ALA A 265 5.41 -43.33 -5.14
C ALA A 265 5.18 -42.02 -5.91
N ALA A 266 4.21 -41.98 -6.83
CA ALA A 266 3.83 -40.77 -7.55
C ALA A 266 3.23 -39.70 -6.63
N GLU A 267 2.45 -40.08 -5.63
CA GLU A 267 1.93 -39.15 -4.62
C GLU A 267 3.04 -38.61 -3.71
N GLN A 268 3.95 -39.45 -3.24
CA GLN A 268 5.13 -39.00 -2.48
C GLN A 268 6.01 -38.06 -3.30
N ALA A 269 6.23 -38.36 -4.59
CA ALA A 269 6.97 -37.49 -5.50
C ALA A 269 6.27 -36.13 -5.70
N ARG A 270 4.93 -36.10 -5.80
CA ARG A 270 4.13 -34.86 -5.85
C ARG A 270 4.31 -34.04 -4.57
N ILE A 271 4.19 -34.66 -3.40
CA ILE A 271 4.34 -33.97 -2.09
C ILE A 271 5.77 -33.43 -1.94
N ALA A 272 6.79 -34.20 -2.32
CA ALA A 272 8.18 -33.75 -2.29
C ALA A 272 8.44 -32.59 -3.27
N ALA A 273 7.87 -32.62 -4.48
CA ALA A 273 7.96 -31.53 -5.44
C ALA A 273 7.27 -30.25 -4.95
N GLU A 274 6.10 -30.37 -4.31
CA GLU A 274 5.40 -29.22 -3.72
C GLU A 274 6.18 -28.63 -2.54
N ALA A 275 6.74 -29.47 -1.65
CA ALA A 275 7.60 -29.02 -0.57
C ALA A 275 8.87 -28.31 -1.07
N ALA A 276 9.49 -28.83 -2.14
CA ALA A 276 10.63 -28.18 -2.79
C ALA A 276 10.24 -26.83 -3.43
N ALA A 277 9.08 -26.74 -4.08
CA ALA A 277 8.57 -25.50 -4.66
C ALA A 277 8.26 -24.44 -3.58
N ARG A 278 7.67 -24.85 -2.44
CA ARG A 278 7.47 -23.99 -1.26
C ARG A 278 8.80 -23.45 -0.73
N GLN A 279 9.81 -24.30 -0.54
CA GLN A 279 11.14 -23.86 -0.10
C GLN A 279 11.85 -22.94 -1.11
N GLN A 280 11.63 -23.12 -2.41
CA GLN A 280 12.14 -22.20 -3.44
C GLN A 280 11.44 -20.84 -3.37
N ALA A 281 10.11 -20.81 -3.17
CA ALA A 281 9.35 -19.58 -3.00
C ALA A 281 9.74 -18.83 -1.70
N GLU A 282 9.94 -19.54 -0.60
CA GLU A 282 10.45 -18.97 0.66
C GLU A 282 11.83 -18.33 0.51
N ARG A 283 12.75 -18.99 -0.21
CA ARG A 283 14.08 -18.42 -0.52
C ARG A 283 13.99 -17.20 -1.42
N ALA A 284 13.20 -17.26 -2.50
CA ALA A 284 12.99 -16.12 -3.40
C ALA A 284 12.36 -14.92 -2.68
N ALA A 285 11.43 -15.16 -1.75
CA ALA A 285 10.85 -14.12 -0.89
C ALA A 285 11.87 -13.53 0.09
N ALA A 286 12.73 -14.36 0.70
CA ALA A 286 13.80 -13.89 1.57
C ALA A 286 14.88 -13.09 0.81
N GLU A 287 15.25 -13.52 -0.40
CA GLU A 287 16.16 -12.80 -1.29
C GLU A 287 15.56 -11.46 -1.76
N ALA A 288 14.26 -11.43 -2.08
CA ALA A 288 13.55 -10.20 -2.42
C ALA A 288 13.49 -9.22 -1.23
N ALA A 289 13.14 -9.70 -0.03
CA ALA A 289 13.11 -8.88 1.18
C ALA A 289 14.51 -8.36 1.57
N ALA A 290 15.57 -9.16 1.39
CA ALA A 290 16.94 -8.72 1.59
C ALA A 290 17.35 -7.65 0.55
N ALA A 291 16.92 -7.79 -0.70
CA ALA A 291 17.17 -6.79 -1.75
C ALA A 291 16.38 -5.49 -1.54
N GLU A 292 15.19 -5.55 -0.92
CA GLU A 292 14.41 -4.38 -0.50
C GLU A 292 15.06 -3.68 0.70
N ALA A 293 15.46 -4.43 1.73
CA ALA A 293 16.19 -3.90 2.88
C ALA A 293 17.50 -3.21 2.47
N ALA A 294 18.29 -3.83 1.58
CA ALA A 294 19.53 -3.23 1.06
C ALA A 294 19.30 -1.93 0.27
N ARG A 295 18.13 -1.77 -0.38
CA ARG A 295 17.75 -0.50 -1.03
C ARG A 295 17.37 0.56 0.00
N ALA A 296 16.57 0.20 1.01
CA ALA A 296 16.21 1.11 2.09
C ALA A 296 17.44 1.59 2.88
N GLU A 297 18.43 0.71 3.13
CA GLU A 297 19.71 1.09 3.72
C GLU A 297 20.52 2.03 2.82
N ALA A 298 20.57 1.77 1.50
CA ALA A 298 21.26 2.65 0.55
C ALA A 298 20.60 4.03 0.40
N GLU A 299 19.26 4.09 0.41
CA GLU A 299 18.48 5.33 0.40
C GLU A 299 18.66 6.12 1.70
N ALA A 300 18.68 5.45 2.86
CA ALA A 300 18.98 6.08 4.14
C ALA A 300 20.41 6.62 4.21
N GLN A 301 21.40 5.90 3.69
CA GLN A 301 22.78 6.38 3.56
C GLN A 301 22.87 7.60 2.63
N ALA A 302 22.22 7.55 1.46
CA ALA A 302 22.19 8.68 0.52
C ALA A 302 21.51 9.92 1.12
N ALA A 303 20.45 9.75 1.92
CA ALA A 303 19.81 10.84 2.65
C ALA A 303 20.74 11.48 3.69
N LEU A 304 21.47 10.67 4.47
CA LEU A 304 22.47 11.16 5.44
C LEU A 304 23.65 11.86 4.75
N GLU A 305 24.09 11.39 3.59
CA GLU A 305 25.14 12.06 2.81
C GLU A 305 24.64 13.39 2.21
N ALA A 306 23.38 13.46 1.77
CA ALA A 306 22.75 14.68 1.29
C ALA A 306 22.55 15.72 2.41
N GLU A 307 22.13 15.30 3.61
CA GLU A 307 22.04 16.17 4.79
C GLU A 307 23.43 16.71 5.17
N ARG A 308 24.46 15.86 5.19
CA ARG A 308 25.85 16.25 5.43
C ARG A 308 26.36 17.26 4.37
N GLN A 309 25.99 17.08 3.10
CA GLN A 309 26.33 18.04 2.04
C GLN A 309 25.59 19.37 2.26
N ALA A 310 24.29 19.35 2.51
CA ALA A 310 23.49 20.55 2.76
C ALA A 310 24.00 21.35 3.98
N ALA A 311 24.46 20.67 5.04
CA ALA A 311 25.08 21.31 6.19
C ALA A 311 26.41 22.03 5.84
N LEU A 312 27.27 21.40 5.04
CA LEU A 312 28.51 22.01 4.54
C LEU A 312 28.24 23.19 3.59
N GLU A 313 27.19 23.12 2.79
CA GLU A 313 26.76 24.22 1.92
C GLU A 313 26.20 25.40 2.73
N ALA A 314 25.42 25.12 3.78
CA ALA A 314 24.90 26.14 4.69
C ALA A 314 26.01 26.82 5.49
N GLU A 315 27.02 26.06 5.96
CA GLU A 315 28.20 26.65 6.61
C GLU A 315 28.96 27.56 5.64
N ARG A 316 29.19 27.12 4.40
CA ARG A 316 29.84 27.93 3.35
C ARG A 316 29.07 29.22 3.08
N GLN A 317 27.75 29.16 2.93
CA GLN A 317 26.90 30.35 2.74
C GLN A 317 26.94 31.30 3.95
N GLU A 318 27.03 30.78 5.19
CA GLU A 318 27.23 31.62 6.37
C GLU A 318 28.64 32.25 6.39
N GLN A 319 29.69 31.52 6.04
CA GLN A 319 31.05 32.09 5.93
C GLN A 319 31.08 33.21 4.87
N GLU A 320 30.50 32.98 3.69
CA GLU A 320 30.34 33.98 2.63
C GLU A 320 29.55 35.22 3.10
N ARG A 321 28.44 35.03 3.85
CA ARG A 321 27.68 36.14 4.46
C ARG A 321 28.52 36.92 5.49
N ARG A 322 29.24 36.22 6.38
CA ARG A 322 30.10 36.84 7.38
C ARG A 322 31.25 37.63 6.74
N GLU A 323 31.81 37.14 5.63
CA GLU A 323 32.76 37.89 4.82
C GLU A 323 32.14 39.12 4.17
N ALA A 324 30.94 39.02 3.59
CA ALA A 324 30.24 40.14 2.99
C ALA A 324 29.94 41.25 4.02
N GLU A 325 29.41 40.88 5.18
CA GLU A 325 29.21 41.81 6.31
C GLU A 325 30.54 42.42 6.78
N ALA A 326 31.62 41.65 6.86
CA ALA A 326 32.94 42.17 7.25
C ALA A 326 33.49 43.18 6.23
N ARG A 327 33.30 42.93 4.93
CA ARG A 327 33.67 43.84 3.84
C ARG A 327 32.86 45.13 3.91
N GLU A 328 31.53 45.05 4.05
CA GLU A 328 30.65 46.22 4.19
C GLU A 328 31.04 47.07 5.41
N ARG A 329 31.28 46.45 6.57
CA ARG A 329 31.73 47.13 7.79
C ARG A 329 33.11 47.78 7.60
N ALA A 330 34.03 47.13 6.90
CA ALA A 330 35.35 47.69 6.60
C ALA A 330 35.26 48.90 5.65
N GLU A 331 34.43 48.83 4.60
CA GLU A 331 34.17 49.98 3.74
C GLU A 331 33.47 51.12 4.48
N ALA A 332 32.48 50.83 5.33
CA ALA A 332 31.78 51.82 6.13
C ALA A 332 32.74 52.50 7.14
N ALA A 333 33.70 51.76 7.70
CA ALA A 333 34.77 52.32 8.52
C ALA A 333 35.72 53.20 7.70
N ALA A 334 36.10 52.78 6.47
CA ALA A 334 36.93 53.58 5.57
C ALA A 334 36.25 54.89 5.17
N ARG A 335 34.97 54.85 4.77
CA ARG A 335 34.14 56.03 4.46
C ARG A 335 34.04 56.99 5.65
N ARG A 336 33.90 56.48 6.88
CA ARG A 336 33.91 57.30 8.11
C ARG A 336 35.28 57.92 8.38
N ALA A 337 36.37 57.18 8.20
CA ALA A 337 37.72 57.70 8.39
C ALA A 337 38.08 58.79 7.35
N GLU A 338 37.60 58.64 6.10
CA GLU A 338 37.71 59.66 5.07
C GLU A 338 36.90 60.92 5.43
N GLN A 339 35.63 60.77 5.84
CA GLN A 339 34.81 61.88 6.33
C GLN A 339 35.44 62.60 7.53
N GLN A 340 36.04 61.86 8.48
CA GLN A 340 36.78 62.44 9.61
C GLN A 340 38.00 63.23 9.16
N ARG A 341 38.79 62.71 8.20
CA ARG A 341 39.93 63.45 7.62
C ARG A 341 39.48 64.72 6.89
N LEU A 342 38.42 64.66 6.09
CA LEU A 342 37.88 65.83 5.39
C LEU A 342 37.32 66.88 6.36
N ALA A 343 36.67 66.45 7.46
CA ALA A 343 36.22 67.34 8.52
C ALA A 343 37.39 68.00 9.28
N GLU A 344 38.45 67.24 9.59
CA GLU A 344 39.66 67.79 10.21
C GLU A 344 40.39 68.76 9.28
N GLU A 345 40.47 68.46 7.98
CA GLU A 345 41.04 69.34 6.96
C GLU A 345 40.22 70.64 6.80
N ALA A 346 38.90 70.55 6.81
CA ALA A 346 38.00 71.71 6.82
C ALA A 346 38.19 72.57 8.08
N GLN A 347 38.26 71.97 9.27
CA GLN A 347 38.55 72.68 10.52
C GLN A 347 39.92 73.34 10.51
N ARG A 348 40.95 72.68 9.96
CA ARG A 348 42.30 73.25 9.78
C ARG A 348 42.31 74.41 8.78
N ALA A 349 41.47 74.38 7.74
CA ALA A 349 41.32 75.46 6.77
C ALA A 349 40.55 76.66 7.35
N GLU A 350 39.48 76.40 8.12
CA GLU A 350 38.74 77.42 8.84
C GLU A 350 39.59 78.11 9.91
N ALA A 351 40.35 77.34 10.71
CA ALA A 351 41.28 77.89 11.70
C ALA A 351 42.40 78.74 11.07
N ARG A 352 42.86 78.40 9.85
CA ARG A 352 43.78 79.24 9.07
C ARG A 352 43.13 80.55 8.65
N ARG A 353 41.93 80.50 8.05
CA ARG A 353 41.20 81.71 7.65
C ARG A 353 40.93 82.64 8.83
N LEU A 354 40.55 82.11 9.99
CA LEU A 354 40.33 82.90 11.21
C LEU A 354 41.63 83.46 11.80
N ALA A 355 42.78 82.83 11.56
CA ALA A 355 44.08 83.40 11.92
C ALA A 355 44.51 84.51 10.94
N GLU A 356 44.35 84.29 9.64
CA GLU A 356 44.60 85.27 8.58
C GLU A 356 43.71 86.53 8.74
N GLU A 357 42.44 86.35 9.11
CA GLU A 357 41.49 87.43 9.40
C GLU A 357 41.91 88.25 10.63
N ARG A 358 42.35 87.59 11.71
CA ARG A 358 42.90 88.27 12.90
C ARG A 358 44.22 88.97 12.64
N GLU A 359 45.10 88.40 11.83
CA GLU A 359 46.35 89.05 11.42
C GLU A 359 46.06 90.30 10.58
N ALA A 360 45.07 90.23 9.68
CA ALA A 360 44.60 91.39 8.92
C ALA A 360 43.90 92.45 9.80
N GLU A 361 43.15 92.06 10.82
CA GLU A 361 42.55 92.97 11.82
C GLU A 361 43.64 93.65 12.66
N GLU A 362 44.63 92.91 13.17
CA GLU A 362 45.78 93.49 13.88
C GLU A 362 46.61 94.41 12.98
N ALA A 363 46.83 94.04 11.71
CA ALA A 363 47.56 94.89 10.77
C ALA A 363 46.79 96.19 10.47
N ARG A 364 45.45 96.13 10.33
CA ARG A 364 44.59 97.32 10.22
C ARG A 364 44.69 98.19 11.47
N ARG A 365 44.52 97.62 12.66
CA ARG A 365 44.59 98.38 13.91
C ARG A 365 45.96 99.04 14.09
N ARG A 366 47.06 98.35 13.77
CA ARG A 366 48.41 98.94 13.79
C ARG A 366 48.57 100.08 12.77
N ALA A 367 48.00 99.95 11.58
CA ALA A 367 48.02 101.01 10.57
C ALA A 367 47.14 102.22 10.97
N GLU A 368 46.03 101.98 11.67
CA GLU A 368 45.18 103.03 12.25
C GLU A 368 45.86 103.71 13.44
N GLU A 369 46.53 102.96 14.32
CA GLU A 369 47.39 103.46 15.41
C GLU A 369 48.58 104.29 14.85
N GLU A 370 49.23 103.84 13.78
CA GLU A 370 50.32 104.56 13.09
C GLU A 370 49.84 105.82 12.37
N ALA A 371 48.68 105.76 11.68
CA ALA A 371 48.07 106.92 11.04
C ALA A 371 47.62 107.97 12.06
N ALA A 372 47.01 107.56 13.17
CA ALA A 372 46.64 108.45 14.26
C ALA A 372 47.86 109.05 14.96
N ALA A 373 48.96 108.31 15.09
CA ALA A 373 50.23 108.83 15.60
C ALA A 373 50.86 109.85 14.63
N ALA A 374 50.76 109.62 13.31
CA ALA A 374 51.22 110.56 12.29
C ALA A 374 50.36 111.84 12.24
N GLU A 375 49.03 111.73 12.33
CA GLU A 375 48.12 112.88 12.44
C GLU A 375 48.37 113.66 13.74
N ALA A 376 48.56 112.97 14.87
CA ALA A 376 48.90 113.62 16.14
C ALA A 376 50.26 114.32 16.10
N ALA A 377 51.27 113.75 15.41
CA ALA A 377 52.56 114.38 15.20
C ALA A 377 52.47 115.60 14.27
N GLU A 378 51.64 115.54 13.21
CA GLU A 378 51.39 116.69 12.34
C GLU A 378 50.60 117.78 13.07
N ALA A 379 49.60 117.42 13.87
CA ALA A 379 48.85 118.34 14.72
C ALA A 379 49.75 119.00 15.77
N LEU A 380 50.69 118.26 16.36
CA LEU A 380 51.71 118.82 17.25
C LEU A 380 52.62 119.79 16.50
N ALA A 381 53.11 119.45 15.30
CA ALA A 381 53.95 120.32 14.49
C ALA A 381 53.21 121.60 14.04
N ARG A 382 51.93 121.49 13.69
CA ARG A 382 51.05 122.64 13.41
C ARG A 382 50.83 123.50 14.67
N ALA A 383 50.63 122.87 15.83
CA ALA A 383 50.51 123.57 17.11
C ALA A 383 51.84 124.21 17.56
N GLU A 384 53.00 123.67 17.18
CA GLU A 384 54.30 124.31 17.39
C GLU A 384 54.54 125.47 16.41
N GLU A 385 54.12 125.38 15.13
CA GLU A 385 54.12 126.53 14.22
C GLU A 385 53.15 127.61 14.69
N GLU A 386 51.94 127.23 15.12
CA GLU A 386 50.93 128.15 15.65
C GLU A 386 51.39 128.75 16.98
N ALA A 387 52.05 128.01 17.86
CA ALA A 387 52.68 128.55 19.06
C ALA A 387 53.89 129.45 18.74
N ALA A 388 54.63 129.19 17.66
CA ALA A 388 55.71 130.07 17.18
C ALA A 388 55.13 131.37 16.59
N ARG A 389 54.04 131.29 15.81
CA ARG A 389 53.26 132.43 15.32
C ARG A 389 52.65 133.21 16.47
N ALA A 390 52.05 132.55 17.46
CA ALA A 390 51.46 133.17 18.63
C ALA A 390 52.53 133.76 19.56
N ARG A 391 53.78 133.25 19.57
CA ARG A 391 54.92 133.91 20.22
C ARG A 391 55.39 135.14 19.45
N ALA A 392 55.44 135.08 18.11
CA ALA A 392 55.76 136.24 17.28
C ALA A 392 54.65 137.31 17.33
N GLU A 393 53.38 136.92 17.40
CA GLU A 393 52.25 137.82 17.58
C GLU A 393 52.13 138.30 19.03
N ALA A 394 52.49 137.49 20.03
CA ALA A 394 52.62 137.96 21.41
C ALA A 394 53.77 138.96 21.55
N GLN A 395 54.88 138.80 20.83
CA GLN A 395 55.94 139.81 20.75
C GLN A 395 55.45 141.08 20.03
N ALA A 396 54.71 140.95 18.92
CA ALA A 396 54.07 142.09 18.25
C ALA A 396 52.97 142.76 19.09
N ARG A 397 52.31 142.04 20.00
CA ARG A 397 51.36 142.56 20.99
C ARG A 397 52.05 143.12 22.23
N GLU A 398 53.20 142.61 22.63
CA GLU A 398 54.07 143.24 23.64
C GLU A 398 54.57 144.61 23.14
N GLU A 399 54.76 144.77 21.82
CA GLU A 399 55.03 146.05 21.16
C GLU A 399 53.77 146.91 20.87
N ALA A 400 52.54 146.37 20.96
CA ALA A 400 51.31 147.07 20.56
C ALA A 400 50.23 147.25 21.66
N GLU A 401 50.24 146.48 22.74
CA GLU A 401 49.17 146.41 23.74
C GLU A 401 49.43 147.26 24.99
N ALA A 402 50.00 148.46 24.80
CA ALA A 402 50.01 149.52 25.81
C ALA A 402 48.61 150.17 26.02
N ALA A 403 47.51 149.43 25.84
CA ALA A 403 46.15 149.98 25.71
C ALA A 403 44.93 149.04 26.05
N ARG A 404 44.78 148.67 27.33
CA ARG A 404 43.49 148.51 28.07
C ARG A 404 42.37 147.49 27.66
N GLN A 405 42.09 146.56 28.61
CA GLN A 405 40.76 146.22 29.23
C GLN A 405 39.66 145.37 28.47
N ALA A 406 39.54 144.07 28.84
CA ALA A 406 38.38 143.30 29.42
C ALA A 406 36.88 143.50 28.98
N PRO A 407 35.90 142.55 29.23
CA PRO A 407 35.88 141.06 29.36
C PRO A 407 34.59 140.30 28.80
N GLU A 408 34.40 138.98 29.08
CA GLU A 408 33.10 138.19 29.17
C GLU A 408 32.25 137.85 27.88
N ASP A 409 31.36 136.80 27.72
CA ASP A 409 30.96 135.53 28.43
C ASP A 409 30.03 134.57 27.54
N ALA A 410 29.78 133.29 27.95
CA ALA A 410 28.67 132.30 27.64
C ALA A 410 28.40 131.68 26.21
N ASP A 411 27.55 130.62 25.95
CA ASP A 411 27.30 129.25 26.53
C ASP A 411 26.48 128.31 25.50
N PRO A 412 25.69 127.19 25.76
CA PRO A 412 25.67 125.97 24.87
C PRO A 412 24.31 125.20 24.55
N LEU A 413 24.37 123.95 23.99
CA LEU A 413 23.59 122.70 24.38
C LEU A 413 22.38 122.07 23.56
N MET A 414 22.53 120.81 23.03
CA MET A 414 21.56 119.63 22.87
C MET A 414 20.26 119.71 21.96
N ALA A 415 19.46 118.64 21.60
CA ALA A 415 19.59 117.16 21.36
C ALA A 415 18.25 116.47 20.84
N ALA A 416 18.22 115.10 20.68
CA ALA A 416 17.07 114.10 20.70
C ALA A 416 16.73 113.28 19.39
N LEU A 417 15.85 112.24 19.39
CA LEU A 417 15.94 110.81 19.88
C LEU A 417 14.72 109.88 19.45
N ASN A 418 14.97 108.58 19.08
CA ASN A 418 14.18 107.28 18.96
C ASN A 418 12.60 107.13 18.93
N GLU A 419 11.93 106.00 18.52
CA GLU A 419 11.78 104.64 19.19
C GLU A 419 10.78 103.61 18.51
N ALA A 420 10.68 102.32 18.98
CA ALA A 420 9.67 101.19 18.71
C ALA A 420 9.97 100.09 17.61
N LEU A 421 9.58 98.76 17.57
CA LEU A 421 8.63 97.75 18.20
C LEU A 421 7.36 97.36 17.35
N ASP A 422 6.74 96.14 17.22
CA ASP A 422 6.87 94.67 17.61
C ASP A 422 6.01 93.77 16.59
N LEU A 423 5.43 92.52 16.62
CA LEU A 423 5.05 91.35 17.52
C LEU A 423 4.75 90.01 16.66
N PRO A 424 4.62 88.74 17.21
CA PRO A 424 4.41 87.45 16.45
C PRO A 424 3.25 86.47 16.88
N GLY A 425 3.09 85.24 16.29
CA GLY A 425 2.15 84.14 16.76
C GLY A 425 2.01 82.81 15.93
N ALA A 426 1.46 81.69 16.50
CA ALA A 426 1.19 80.34 15.87
C ALA A 426 0.31 79.36 16.75
N VAL A 427 -0.35 78.28 16.21
CA VAL A 427 -0.77 76.96 16.84
C VAL A 427 -1.53 75.96 15.89
N GLU A 428 -1.98 74.77 16.36
CA GLU A 428 -2.31 73.48 15.64
C GLU A 428 -3.59 72.70 16.13
N GLU A 429 -3.98 71.66 15.36
CA GLU A 429 -4.78 70.40 15.53
C GLU A 429 -6.22 70.27 16.14
N GLY A 430 -6.93 69.20 15.67
CA GLY A 430 -8.06 68.50 16.34
C GLY A 430 -9.42 68.46 15.59
N GLY A 431 -10.19 67.35 15.48
CA GLY A 431 -9.92 65.93 15.78
C GLY A 431 -11.11 65.13 16.36
N GLY A 432 -12.00 64.50 15.56
CA GLY A 432 -12.98 63.54 16.12
C GLY A 432 -14.12 63.01 15.22
N GLY A 433 -14.69 61.83 15.58
CA GLY A 433 -16.02 61.37 15.16
C GLY A 433 -16.16 59.91 14.66
N ARG A 434 -16.56 58.96 15.53
CA ARG A 434 -17.17 57.66 15.14
C ARG A 434 -18.10 57.10 16.24
N ALA A 435 -19.42 57.15 16.07
CA ALA A 435 -20.36 56.46 16.95
C ALA A 435 -21.69 56.10 16.24
N ALA A 436 -21.84 54.83 15.86
CA ALA A 436 -23.13 54.23 15.43
C ALA A 436 -23.32 52.78 15.92
N LEU A 437 -22.28 52.18 16.53
CA LEU A 437 -22.22 50.76 16.93
C LEU A 437 -21.55 50.60 18.31
N GLY A 438 -21.69 51.61 19.19
CA GLY A 438 -21.04 51.63 20.51
C GLY A 438 -19.49 51.66 20.49
N PRO A 439 -18.85 51.58 21.67
CA PRO A 439 -17.39 51.43 21.80
C PRO A 439 -16.88 50.15 21.12
N PRO A 440 -15.59 50.08 20.74
CA PRO A 440 -15.00 48.82 20.29
C PRO A 440 -14.99 47.76 21.41
N LEU A 441 -14.86 46.49 21.04
CA LEU A 441 -14.45 45.45 21.97
C LEU A 441 -13.07 45.80 22.52
N SER A 442 -12.92 45.70 23.84
CA SER A 442 -11.62 45.75 24.51
C SER A 442 -10.84 44.45 24.26
N GLN A 443 -9.53 44.50 24.47
CA GLN A 443 -8.66 43.33 24.30
C GLN A 443 -9.11 42.16 25.20
N GLY A 444 -9.48 42.43 26.46
CA GLY A 444 -9.95 41.40 27.40
C GLY A 444 -11.26 40.74 26.99
N GLU A 445 -12.18 41.46 26.33
CA GLU A 445 -13.42 40.88 25.79
C GLU A 445 -13.14 39.98 24.58
N LYS A 446 -12.21 40.38 23.69
CA LYS A 446 -11.74 39.53 22.60
C LYS A 446 -11.02 38.27 23.11
N ASP A 447 -10.12 38.42 24.06
CA ASP A 447 -9.38 37.29 24.67
C ASP A 447 -10.30 36.37 25.48
N GLY A 448 -11.36 36.90 26.10
CA GLY A 448 -12.39 36.10 26.76
C GLY A 448 -13.13 35.20 25.77
N LEU A 449 -13.54 35.71 24.60
CA LEU A 449 -14.15 34.90 23.54
C LEU A 449 -13.15 33.91 22.93
N ARG A 450 -11.88 34.33 22.76
CA ARG A 450 -10.78 33.49 22.26
C ARG A 450 -10.58 32.25 23.14
N LEU A 451 -10.44 32.45 24.45
CA LEU A 451 -10.22 31.38 25.43
C LEU A 451 -11.42 30.43 25.53
N GLN A 452 -12.66 30.96 25.46
CA GLN A 452 -13.87 30.12 25.43
C GLN A 452 -13.86 29.17 24.22
N ILE A 453 -13.46 29.64 23.03
CA ILE A 453 -13.45 28.80 21.81
C ILE A 453 -12.24 27.84 21.79
N GLU A 454 -11.08 28.30 22.26
CA GLU A 454 -9.85 27.51 22.38
C GLU A 454 -10.06 26.23 23.21
N ALA A 455 -10.84 26.31 24.30
CA ALA A 455 -11.17 25.18 25.17
C ALA A 455 -11.88 24.00 24.45
N CYS A 456 -12.56 24.24 23.33
CA CYS A 456 -13.22 23.19 22.54
C CYS A 456 -12.42 22.70 21.32
N TRP A 457 -11.30 23.32 20.98
CA TRP A 457 -10.60 23.08 19.72
C TRP A 457 -9.59 21.91 19.82
N ASN A 458 -10.04 20.71 19.42
CA ASN A 458 -9.22 19.50 19.48
C ASN A 458 -8.23 19.40 18.29
N ILE A 459 -7.13 20.16 18.37
CA ILE A 459 -6.01 20.12 17.42
C ILE A 459 -5.42 18.71 17.26
N GLY A 460 -5.33 17.94 18.36
CA GLY A 460 -4.74 16.59 18.37
C GLY A 460 -5.49 15.55 17.51
N SER A 461 -6.72 15.86 17.08
CA SER A 461 -7.52 15.02 16.17
C SER A 461 -7.32 15.33 14.67
N LEU A 462 -6.56 16.37 14.33
CA LEU A 462 -6.26 16.78 12.96
C LEU A 462 -5.06 16.01 12.37
N SER A 463 -4.97 15.94 11.05
CA SER A 463 -3.76 15.44 10.36
C SER A 463 -2.56 16.37 10.59
N ARG A 464 -1.32 15.86 10.46
CA ARG A 464 -0.08 16.67 10.56
C ARG A 464 0.04 17.77 9.48
N GLU A 465 -0.86 17.81 8.50
CA GLU A 465 -0.99 18.90 7.54
C GLU A 465 -2.01 19.92 8.02
N ALA A 466 -3.22 19.50 8.38
CA ALA A 466 -4.27 20.38 8.92
C ALA A 466 -3.88 21.03 10.27
N GLN A 467 -3.01 20.38 11.07
CA GLN A 467 -2.38 20.98 12.25
C GLN A 467 -1.43 22.15 11.91
N ARG A 468 -1.06 22.35 10.65
CA ARG A 468 -0.17 23.42 10.15
C ARG A 468 -0.87 24.41 9.21
N THR A 469 -2.13 24.17 8.85
CA THR A 469 -2.99 25.12 8.13
C THR A 469 -3.64 26.10 9.11
N ALA A 470 -3.69 27.38 8.76
CA ALA A 470 -4.53 28.37 9.42
C ALA A 470 -5.84 28.55 8.65
N VAL A 471 -6.99 28.61 9.33
CA VAL A 471 -8.30 28.83 8.70
C VAL A 471 -9.00 30.07 9.27
N SER A 472 -9.51 30.93 8.39
CA SER A 472 -10.31 32.10 8.73
C SER A 472 -11.78 31.74 8.67
N VAL A 473 -12.47 31.77 9.81
CA VAL A 473 -13.89 31.39 9.92
C VAL A 473 -14.73 32.62 10.27
N GLN A 474 -15.82 32.83 9.53
CA GLN A 474 -16.82 33.85 9.81
C GLN A 474 -18.13 33.19 10.24
N PHE A 475 -18.79 33.77 11.24
CA PHE A 475 -20.12 33.36 11.69
C PHE A 475 -20.89 34.53 12.30
N SER A 476 -22.22 34.43 12.31
CA SER A 476 -23.10 35.31 13.06
C SER A 476 -23.52 34.67 14.39
N MET A 477 -23.77 35.51 15.39
CA MET A 477 -24.31 35.16 16.71
C MET A 477 -25.56 35.99 17.01
N SER A 478 -26.48 35.40 17.76
CA SER A 478 -27.63 36.09 18.36
C SER A 478 -27.22 36.92 19.58
N ALA A 479 -28.12 37.75 20.11
CA ALA A 479 -27.83 38.69 21.21
C ALA A 479 -27.53 38.00 22.57
N ASP A 480 -27.87 36.73 22.70
CA ASP A 480 -27.52 35.80 23.80
C ASP A 480 -26.16 35.10 23.60
N GLY A 481 -25.41 35.44 22.54
CA GLY A 481 -24.07 34.90 22.29
C GLY A 481 -24.05 33.51 21.66
N MET A 482 -25.19 33.01 21.17
CA MET A 482 -25.30 31.72 20.49
C MET A 482 -25.01 31.86 18.98
N PRO A 483 -24.09 31.06 18.39
CA PRO A 483 -23.83 31.06 16.96
C PRO A 483 -25.01 30.52 16.12
N GLU A 484 -25.30 31.20 15.02
CA GLU A 484 -26.26 30.73 14.01
C GLU A 484 -25.59 29.61 13.18
N THR A 485 -26.02 28.36 13.34
CA THR A 485 -25.36 27.14 12.79
C THR A 485 -25.04 27.17 11.30
N ASP A 486 -25.92 27.81 10.51
CA ASP A 486 -25.82 27.89 9.05
C ASP A 486 -25.01 29.11 8.56
N SER A 487 -24.65 30.02 9.47
CA SER A 487 -23.79 31.17 9.16
C SER A 487 -22.30 30.80 9.06
N VAL A 488 -21.90 29.72 9.73
CA VAL A 488 -20.49 29.36 9.98
C VAL A 488 -19.82 28.89 8.70
N ARG A 489 -18.94 29.72 8.15
CA ARG A 489 -18.27 29.50 6.86
C ARG A 489 -16.78 29.84 6.91
N MET A 490 -15.97 29.14 6.13
CA MET A 490 -14.59 29.54 5.86
C MET A 490 -14.59 30.72 4.88
N ILE A 491 -13.81 31.75 5.19
CA ILE A 491 -13.61 32.94 4.31
C ILE A 491 -12.20 33.01 3.71
N GLY A 492 -11.32 32.07 4.08
CA GLY A 492 -9.96 31.93 3.57
C GLY A 492 -9.15 30.98 4.44
N PHE A 493 -8.01 30.53 3.92
CA PHE A 493 -7.03 29.72 4.66
C PHE A 493 -5.61 30.12 4.23
N ASP A 494 -4.62 29.70 5.02
CA ASP A 494 -3.20 29.90 4.74
C ASP A 494 -2.40 28.64 5.15
N GLY A 495 -1.53 28.18 4.25
CA GLY A 495 -0.75 26.94 4.40
C GLY A 495 -1.53 25.62 4.21
N GLY A 496 -0.85 24.60 3.69
CA GLY A 496 -1.43 23.27 3.41
C GLY A 496 -2.35 23.22 2.18
N SER A 497 -2.92 22.05 1.91
CA SER A 497 -3.87 21.80 0.81
C SER A 497 -5.32 22.17 1.15
N ASP A 498 -6.18 22.27 0.13
CA ASP A 498 -7.64 22.45 0.32
C ASP A 498 -8.26 21.37 1.23
N ALA A 499 -7.74 20.13 1.17
CA ALA A 499 -8.19 19.03 2.02
C ALA A 499 -7.79 19.24 3.49
N ALA A 500 -6.59 19.76 3.75
CA ALA A 500 -6.14 20.14 5.08
C ALA A 500 -6.94 21.34 5.62
N ALA A 501 -7.23 22.35 4.78
CA ALA A 501 -8.07 23.48 5.11
C ALA A 501 -9.51 23.06 5.44
N ALA A 502 -10.12 22.17 4.66
CA ALA A 502 -11.44 21.62 4.95
C ALA A 502 -11.47 20.84 6.27
N GLN A 503 -10.44 20.03 6.57
CA GLN A 503 -10.32 19.31 7.84
C GLN A 503 -10.19 20.27 9.04
N ALA A 504 -9.38 21.32 8.90
CA ALA A 504 -9.20 22.35 9.92
C ALA A 504 -10.49 23.18 10.13
N PHE A 505 -11.20 23.54 9.06
CA PHE A 505 -12.49 24.22 9.13
C PHE A 505 -13.54 23.39 9.89
N GLU A 506 -13.69 22.10 9.58
CA GLU A 506 -14.65 21.25 10.29
C GLU A 506 -14.24 20.93 11.75
N ALA A 507 -13.00 21.19 12.16
CA ALA A 507 -12.62 21.22 13.56
C ALA A 507 -12.95 22.56 14.23
N ALA A 508 -12.68 23.69 13.56
CA ALA A 508 -13.01 25.04 14.02
C ALA A 508 -14.53 25.25 14.18
N ARG A 509 -15.33 24.85 13.18
CA ARG A 509 -16.81 24.88 13.20
C ARG A 509 -17.37 24.07 14.37
N ARG A 510 -16.84 22.87 14.63
CA ARG A 510 -17.20 22.07 15.82
C ARG A 510 -16.79 22.74 17.12
N ALA A 511 -15.64 23.40 17.19
CA ALA A 511 -15.20 24.09 18.42
C ALA A 511 -16.15 25.25 18.79
N ILE A 512 -16.48 26.10 17.81
CA ILE A 512 -17.43 27.22 17.95
C ILE A 512 -18.78 26.73 18.47
N LEU A 513 -19.41 25.78 17.76
CA LEU A 513 -20.75 25.29 18.08
C LEU A 513 -20.76 24.52 19.42
N ARG A 514 -19.73 23.72 19.71
CA ARG A 514 -19.63 22.96 20.97
C ARG A 514 -19.52 23.88 22.17
N CYS A 515 -18.61 24.87 22.16
CA CYS A 515 -18.39 25.69 23.33
C CYS A 515 -19.53 26.67 23.61
N ALA A 516 -20.22 27.16 22.57
CA ALA A 516 -21.47 27.89 22.76
C ALA A 516 -22.54 27.00 23.44
N LEU A 517 -22.75 25.77 22.96
CA LEU A 517 -23.72 24.83 23.56
C LEU A 517 -23.33 24.40 24.99
N GLN A 518 -22.04 24.36 25.32
CA GLN A 518 -21.56 24.02 26.67
C GLN A 518 -21.59 25.21 27.64
N GLY A 519 -21.39 26.44 27.14
CA GLY A 519 -21.46 27.67 27.94
C GLY A 519 -22.88 28.25 28.10
N GLY A 520 -23.82 27.87 27.24
CA GLY A 520 -25.15 28.50 27.15
C GLY A 520 -25.12 29.83 26.37
N GLY A 521 -24.25 29.92 25.37
CA GLY A 521 -23.85 31.15 24.69
C GLY A 521 -22.42 31.58 25.08
N PHE A 522 -21.80 32.43 24.26
CA PHE A 522 -20.53 33.05 24.61
C PHE A 522 -20.74 34.31 25.47
N ASN A 523 -19.97 34.43 26.56
CA ASN A 523 -20.05 35.58 27.46
C ASN A 523 -19.53 36.85 26.78
N LEU A 524 -20.44 37.67 26.27
CA LEU A 524 -20.17 38.90 25.50
C LEU A 524 -21.09 40.05 25.96
N PRO A 525 -20.60 41.31 25.99
CA PRO A 525 -21.36 42.47 26.45
C PRO A 525 -22.47 42.84 25.47
N ALA A 526 -23.73 42.74 25.90
CA ALA A 526 -24.92 42.97 25.08
C ALA A 526 -24.98 44.40 24.49
N GLU A 527 -24.43 45.39 25.20
CA GLU A 527 -24.35 46.81 24.79
C GLU A 527 -23.48 47.01 23.53
N LYS A 528 -22.63 46.02 23.22
CA LYS A 528 -21.74 46.01 22.05
C LYS A 528 -22.18 45.02 20.97
N TYR A 529 -23.41 44.49 21.01
CA TYR A 529 -23.89 43.45 20.07
C TYR A 529 -23.58 43.76 18.60
N GLY A 530 -23.80 44.99 18.13
CA GLY A 530 -23.44 45.45 16.78
C GLY A 530 -21.93 45.48 16.43
N ARG A 531 -21.05 45.00 17.32
CA ARG A 531 -19.61 44.79 17.10
C ARG A 531 -19.19 43.33 17.03
N TRP A 532 -19.96 42.44 17.64
CA TRP A 532 -19.62 41.02 17.76
C TRP A 532 -20.66 40.08 17.12
N ARG A 533 -21.84 40.60 16.76
CA ARG A 533 -22.88 39.88 16.01
C ARG A 533 -22.28 39.11 14.83
N ASP A 534 -21.49 39.75 13.99
CA ASP A 534 -20.83 39.15 12.83
C ASP A 534 -19.31 39.11 13.07
N THR A 535 -18.78 37.97 13.52
CA THR A 535 -17.39 37.82 13.99
C THR A 535 -16.52 37.00 13.03
N ILE A 536 -15.23 37.34 12.94
CA ILE A 536 -14.20 36.60 12.19
C ILE A 536 -13.11 36.11 13.15
N ILE A 537 -12.79 34.81 13.07
CA ILE A 537 -11.77 34.16 13.90
C ILE A 537 -10.80 33.37 13.01
N ASP A 538 -9.51 33.65 13.17
CA ASP A 538 -8.43 32.90 12.53
C ASP A 538 -7.94 31.82 13.48
N PHE A 539 -8.17 30.55 13.15
CA PHE A 539 -7.64 29.40 13.89
C PHE A 539 -6.23 29.10 13.38
N ARG A 540 -5.21 29.24 14.24
CA ARG A 540 -3.80 29.15 13.83
C ARG A 540 -3.05 28.05 14.59
N PRO A 541 -2.09 27.35 13.95
CA PRO A 541 -1.28 26.29 14.58
C PRO A 541 -0.54 26.71 15.86
N GLN A 542 -0.17 27.99 15.98
CA GLN A 542 0.57 28.55 17.10
C GLN A 542 -0.16 29.81 17.57
N GLY A 543 -0.40 29.92 18.89
CA GLY A 543 -1.14 31.03 19.52
C GLY A 543 -2.66 30.84 19.61
N GLY A 544 -3.22 29.72 19.13
CA GLY A 544 -4.64 29.40 19.23
C GLY A 544 -5.51 30.13 18.19
N PRO A 545 -6.83 30.26 18.45
CA PRO A 545 -7.71 31.14 17.67
C PRO A 545 -7.32 32.62 17.88
N SER A 546 -7.63 33.51 16.94
CA SER A 546 -7.44 34.96 17.11
C SER A 546 -8.56 35.76 16.42
N ILE A 547 -9.04 36.84 17.04
CA ILE A 547 -10.29 37.52 16.66
C ILE A 547 -10.00 38.89 16.03
N ARG A 548 -10.44 39.08 14.77
CA ARG A 548 -10.25 40.32 14.01
C ARG A 548 -11.30 41.37 14.35
#